data_AF-A0A2V6BGS9-F1
#
_entry.id   AF-A0A2V6BGS9-F1
#
_cell.length_a   1.000
_cell.length_b   1.000
_cell.length_c   1.000
_cell.angle_alpha   90.00
_cell.angle_beta   90.00
_cell.angle_gamma   90.00
#
_symmetry.space_group_name_H-M   'P 1'
#
loop_
_entity.id
_entity.type
_entity.pdbx_description
1 polymer ?
#
loop_
_entity_poly.entity_id
_entity_poly.type
_entity_poly.pdbx_seq_one_letter_code
_entity_poly.pdbx_strand_id
1 'polypeptide(L)'
;SDSWLRGYNQFYVCAIAEPIFSGIENHYFGFNLGMRYNFVRPGSRLVPYFSGGVGAGWVDSHPEVPGGQGQDFTFNILSAAGVSFDVNDHWKLNVGVLYEHLSNGGQTDPNPSLNLFGPQLGATYSF
;
A
#
# COMPACT_ATOMS: atom_id res chain seq x y z
N SER A 1 0.34 -27.24 -17.71
CA SER A 1 0.39 -27.67 -16.31
C SER A 1 -0.35 -26.65 -15.46
N ASP A 2 -1.35 -27.09 -14.69
CA ASP A 2 -2.11 -26.23 -13.76
C ASP A 2 -1.36 -26.11 -12.43
N SER A 3 -0.27 -25.34 -12.45
CA SER A 3 0.50 -25.02 -11.24
C SER A 3 -0.17 -23.88 -10.47
N TRP A 4 -0.32 -24.05 -9.17
CA TRP A 4 -0.83 -23.03 -8.24
C TRP A 4 0.04 -21.77 -8.18
N LEU A 5 1.31 -21.88 -8.62
CA LEU A 5 2.27 -20.79 -8.66
C LEU A 5 2.32 -20.08 -10.02
N ARG A 6 1.43 -20.40 -10.97
CA ARG A 6 1.42 -19.74 -12.28
C ARG A 6 0.91 -18.30 -12.14
N GLY A 7 1.59 -17.36 -12.78
CA GLY A 7 1.30 -15.94 -12.62
C GLY A 7 2.19 -15.03 -13.45
N TYR A 8 2.09 -13.73 -13.20
CA TYR A 8 2.96 -12.72 -13.80
C TYR A 8 3.36 -11.65 -12.78
N ASN A 9 4.53 -11.04 -13.02
CA ASN A 9 4.98 -9.85 -12.31
C ASN A 9 4.38 -8.60 -12.94
N GLN A 10 3.97 -7.66 -12.10
CA GLN A 10 3.43 -6.38 -12.49
C GLN A 10 4.19 -5.28 -11.76
N PHE A 11 4.59 -4.25 -12.50
CA PHE A 11 5.00 -2.97 -11.93
C PHE A 11 3.80 -2.04 -11.89
N TYR A 12 3.70 -1.24 -10.83
CA TYR A 12 2.62 -0.28 -10.71
C TYR A 12 3.07 1.00 -10.01
N VAL A 13 2.34 2.08 -10.34
CA VAL A 13 2.32 3.32 -9.57
C VAL A 13 0.96 3.38 -8.88
N CYS A 14 0.96 3.70 -7.60
CA CYS A 14 -0.24 3.77 -6.77
C CYS A 14 -0.29 5.13 -6.09
N ALA A 15 -1.45 5.78 -6.11
CA ALA A 15 -1.79 6.85 -5.18
C ALA A 15 -2.49 6.23 -3.97
N ILE A 16 -2.16 6.72 -2.79
CA ILE A 16 -2.57 6.19 -1.48
C ILE A 16 -3.32 7.29 -0.72
N ALA A 17 -4.42 6.90 -0.08
CA ALA A 17 -5.18 7.73 0.84
C ALA A 17 -5.66 6.83 1.98
N GLU A 18 -5.22 7.11 3.20
CA GLU A 18 -5.44 6.24 4.35
C GLU A 18 -5.96 7.03 5.55
N PRO A 19 -7.14 6.69 6.07
CA PRO A 19 -7.54 7.12 7.40
C PRO A 19 -6.83 6.29 8.47
N ILE A 20 -6.28 6.94 9.48
CA ILE A 20 -5.61 6.33 10.63
C ILE A 20 -6.57 6.39 11.81
N PHE A 21 -7.08 5.23 12.24
CA PHE A 21 -8.09 5.16 13.30
C PHE A 21 -7.51 5.03 14.71
N SER A 22 -6.23 4.67 14.82
CA SER A 22 -5.54 4.47 16.08
C SER A 22 -4.11 4.95 15.95
N GLY A 23 -3.80 6.07 16.58
CA GLY A 23 -2.54 6.78 16.45
C GLY A 23 -2.71 8.23 16.93
N ILE A 24 -1.62 8.99 16.86
CA ILE A 24 -1.66 10.44 17.09
C ILE A 24 -2.09 11.13 15.78
N GLU A 25 -1.58 10.63 14.67
CA GLU A 25 -1.94 11.02 13.30
C GLU A 25 -3.31 10.44 12.89
N ASN A 26 -4.03 11.15 12.02
CA ASN A 26 -5.39 10.81 11.60
C ASN A 26 -5.47 10.40 10.12
N HIS A 27 -4.54 10.81 9.27
CA HIS A 27 -4.57 10.47 7.86
C HIS A 27 -3.22 10.53 7.16
N TYR A 28 -3.12 9.80 6.05
CA TYR A 28 -1.96 9.79 5.17
C TYR A 28 -2.37 9.88 3.70
N PHE A 29 -1.65 10.69 2.93
CA PHE A 29 -1.75 10.75 1.47
C PHE A 29 -0.37 10.57 0.85
N GLY A 30 -0.24 9.69 -0.13
CA GLY A 30 1.05 9.40 -0.71
C GLY A 30 0.99 8.75 -2.07
N PHE A 31 2.16 8.37 -2.54
CA PHE A 31 2.32 7.55 -3.71
C PHE A 31 3.30 6.42 -3.41
N ASN A 32 3.20 5.34 -4.18
CA ASN A 32 4.04 4.16 -4.06
C ASN A 32 4.38 3.61 -5.45
N LEU A 33 5.65 3.26 -5.63
CA LEU A 33 6.14 2.48 -6.75
C LEU A 33 6.31 1.05 -6.27
N GLY A 34 5.58 0.12 -6.87
CA GLY A 34 5.50 -1.24 -6.37
C GLY A 34 5.65 -2.31 -7.43
N MET A 35 6.02 -3.49 -6.95
CA MET A 35 5.96 -4.74 -7.66
C MET A 35 4.85 -5.61 -7.08
N ARG A 36 4.15 -6.33 -7.93
CA ARG A 36 3.09 -7.26 -7.57
C ARG A 36 3.27 -8.56 -8.32
N TYR A 37 3.08 -9.68 -7.66
CA TYR A 37 2.93 -10.97 -8.31
C TYR A 37 1.46 -11.39 -8.27
N ASN A 38 0.91 -11.69 -9.44
CA ASN A 38 -0.49 -12.06 -9.63
C ASN A 38 -0.59 -13.57 -9.94
N PHE A 39 -1.31 -14.33 -9.11
CA PHE A 39 -1.50 -15.78 -9.30
C PHE A 39 -2.70 -16.06 -10.23
N VAL A 40 -2.43 -16.37 -11.49
CA VAL A 40 -3.45 -16.44 -12.55
C VAL A 40 -3.83 -17.88 -12.88
N ARG A 41 -5.13 -18.17 -12.82
CA ARG A 41 -5.74 -19.44 -13.26
C ARG A 41 -6.54 -19.25 -14.55
N PRO A 42 -6.59 -20.26 -15.44
CA PRO A 42 -7.33 -20.11 -16.69
C PRO A 42 -8.82 -19.93 -16.35
N GLY A 43 -9.48 -18.96 -16.97
CA GLY A 43 -10.91 -18.69 -16.77
C GLY A 43 -11.30 -18.09 -15.41
N SER A 44 -10.35 -17.84 -14.50
CA SER A 44 -10.64 -17.16 -13.23
C SER A 44 -10.54 -15.65 -13.41
N ARG A 45 -11.58 -14.93 -12.96
CA ARG A 45 -11.54 -13.46 -12.79
C ARG A 45 -11.01 -13.04 -11.42
N LEU A 46 -10.87 -13.99 -10.49
CA LEU A 46 -10.28 -13.76 -9.18
C LEU A 46 -8.81 -14.15 -9.22
N VAL A 47 -7.96 -13.17 -8.91
CA VAL A 47 -6.51 -13.26 -9.04
C VAL A 47 -5.90 -12.87 -7.70
N PRO A 48 -5.50 -13.86 -6.86
CA PRO A 48 -4.73 -13.57 -5.66
C PRO A 48 -3.43 -12.85 -6.01
N TYR A 49 -2.93 -12.02 -5.10
CA TYR A 49 -1.65 -11.34 -5.26
C TYR A 49 -0.91 -11.15 -3.94
N PHE A 50 0.41 -11.00 -4.05
CA PHE A 50 1.23 -10.29 -3.08
C PHE A 50 1.90 -9.11 -3.76
N SER A 51 2.10 -8.01 -3.04
CA SER A 51 2.79 -6.83 -3.53
C SER A 51 3.65 -6.20 -2.46
N GLY A 52 4.69 -5.51 -2.92
CA GLY A 52 5.54 -4.68 -2.10
C GLY A 52 6.03 -3.48 -2.89
N GLY A 53 6.28 -2.37 -2.22
CA GLY A 53 6.74 -1.17 -2.86
C GLY A 53 7.24 -0.13 -1.88
N VAL A 54 7.82 0.94 -2.43
CA VAL A 54 8.35 2.07 -1.68
C VAL A 54 7.79 3.37 -2.24
N GLY A 55 7.73 4.39 -1.40
CA GLY A 55 7.08 5.62 -1.78
C GLY A 55 7.35 6.78 -0.82
N ALA A 56 6.60 7.84 -1.02
CA ALA A 56 6.59 9.00 -0.14
C ALA A 56 5.21 9.65 -0.11
N GLY A 57 4.99 10.48 0.91
CA GLY A 57 3.73 11.17 1.11
C GLY A 57 3.76 12.10 2.31
N TRP A 58 2.57 12.49 2.74
CA TRP A 58 2.33 13.41 3.83
C TRP A 58 1.33 12.81 4.81
N VAL A 59 1.73 12.79 6.08
CA VAL A 59 0.89 12.49 7.23
C VAL A 59 0.52 13.80 7.92
N ASP A 60 -0.58 13.84 8.67
CA ASP A 60 -0.88 14.96 9.56
C ASP A 60 -0.11 14.85 10.88
N SER A 61 1.12 15.35 10.87
CA SER A 61 2.00 15.27 12.04
C SER A 61 1.53 16.19 13.17
N HIS A 62 1.74 15.75 14.42
CA HIS A 62 1.43 16.51 15.63
C HIS A 62 2.68 16.56 16.51
N PRO A 63 3.69 17.37 16.14
CA PRO A 63 5.00 17.40 16.82
C PRO A 63 4.90 17.86 18.29
N GLU A 64 3.81 18.53 18.67
CA GLU A 64 3.51 18.95 20.04
C GLU A 64 3.06 17.79 20.95
N VAL A 65 2.67 16.65 20.39
CA VAL A 65 2.20 15.48 21.14
C VAL A 65 3.34 14.48 21.29
N PRO A 66 3.70 14.08 22.52
CA PRO A 66 4.74 13.07 22.74
C PRO A 66 4.45 11.78 21.97
N GLY A 67 5.38 11.39 21.09
CA GLY A 67 5.26 10.20 20.25
C GLY A 67 4.65 10.44 18.86
N GLY A 68 4.29 11.68 18.52
CA GLY A 68 3.89 12.06 17.17
C GLY A 68 5.09 12.27 16.25
N GLN A 69 4.85 12.25 14.94
CA GLN A 69 5.86 12.56 13.93
C GLN A 69 6.32 14.03 14.03
N GLY A 70 7.61 14.28 13.82
CA GLY A 70 8.19 15.63 13.84
C GLY A 70 7.88 16.49 12.61
N GLN A 71 7.36 15.88 11.53
CA GLN A 71 7.00 16.57 10.29
C GLN A 71 5.99 15.75 9.47
N ASP A 72 5.29 16.42 8.56
CA ASP A 72 4.29 15.78 7.70
C ASP A 72 4.91 14.85 6.65
N PHE A 73 6.04 15.24 6.05
CA PHE A 73 6.64 14.45 4.98
C PHE A 73 7.27 13.15 5.50
N THR A 74 6.88 12.02 4.90
CA THR A 74 7.40 10.69 5.24
C THR A 74 7.64 9.83 4.00
N PHE A 75 8.60 8.93 4.09
CA PHE A 75 8.75 7.80 3.18
C PHE A 75 7.86 6.65 3.64
N ASN A 76 7.29 5.92 2.69
CA ASN A 76 6.53 4.70 2.96
C ASN A 76 7.24 3.45 2.40
N ILE A 77 7.14 2.36 3.14
CA ILE A 77 7.39 0.99 2.67
C ILE A 77 6.08 0.23 2.86
N LEU A 78 5.50 -0.21 1.76
CA LEU A 78 4.20 -0.87 1.74
C LEU A 78 4.36 -2.33 1.32
N SER A 79 3.66 -3.22 2.01
CA SER A 79 3.43 -4.59 1.57
C SER A 79 1.93 -4.89 1.65
N ALA A 80 1.42 -5.65 0.69
CA ALA A 80 0.01 -6.02 0.68
C ALA A 80 -0.20 -7.41 0.13
N ALA A 81 -1.26 -8.06 0.58
CA ALA A 81 -1.74 -9.32 0.06
C ALA A 81 -3.25 -9.25 -0.09
N GLY A 82 -3.77 -9.79 -1.19
CA GLY A 82 -5.18 -9.65 -1.49
C GLY A 82 -5.64 -10.45 -2.69
N VAL A 83 -6.82 -10.12 -3.17
CA VAL A 83 -7.43 -10.68 -4.37
C VAL A 83 -7.89 -9.53 -5.26
N SER A 84 -7.53 -9.61 -6.53
CA SER A 84 -8.04 -8.76 -7.59
C SER A 84 -9.21 -9.44 -8.29
N PHE A 85 -10.26 -8.68 -8.60
CA PHE A 85 -11.33 -9.07 -9.50
C PHE A 85 -11.17 -8.33 -10.83
N ASP A 86 -10.95 -9.07 -11.91
CA ASP A 86 -10.83 -8.51 -13.26
C ASP A 86 -12.22 -8.07 -13.75
N VAL A 87 -12.45 -6.76 -13.86
CA VAL A 87 -13.73 -6.16 -14.30
C VAL A 87 -13.84 -6.22 -15.81
N ASN A 88 -12.78 -5.85 -16.51
CA ASN A 88 -12.60 -5.93 -17.95
C ASN A 88 -11.10 -6.01 -18.26
N ASP A 89 -10.72 -5.89 -19.54
CA ASP A 89 -9.33 -6.04 -19.98
C ASP A 89 -8.37 -5.00 -19.39
N HIS A 90 -8.88 -3.88 -18.86
CA HIS A 90 -8.08 -2.79 -18.28
C HIS A 90 -8.25 -2.62 -16.78
N TRP A 91 -9.46 -2.83 -16.25
CA TRP A 91 -9.81 -2.49 -14.88
C TRP A 91 -9.87 -3.71 -13.97
N LYS A 92 -9.28 -3.56 -12.79
CA LYS A 92 -9.36 -4.53 -11.68
C LYS A 92 -9.76 -3.84 -10.39
N LEU A 93 -10.58 -4.52 -9.59
CA LEU A 93 -10.88 -4.10 -8.22
C LEU A 93 -10.09 -4.99 -7.26
N ASN A 94 -9.50 -4.41 -6.24
CA ASN A 94 -8.65 -5.10 -5.28
C ASN A 94 -9.25 -5.01 -3.89
N VAL A 95 -9.22 -6.13 -3.17
CA VAL A 95 -9.49 -6.18 -1.73
C VAL A 95 -8.42 -7.01 -1.06
N GLY A 96 -7.97 -6.60 0.12
CA GLY A 96 -6.93 -7.31 0.84
C GLY A 96 -6.58 -6.69 2.16
N VAL A 97 -5.35 -6.95 2.59
CA VAL A 97 -4.72 -6.33 3.75
C VAL A 97 -3.42 -5.68 3.34
N LEU A 98 -3.06 -4.60 4.02
CA LEU A 98 -1.81 -3.89 3.84
C LEU A 98 -1.08 -3.77 5.18
N TYR A 99 0.25 -3.77 5.09
CA TYR A 99 1.15 -3.30 6.12
C TYR A 99 1.98 -2.16 5.53
N GLU A 100 1.98 -1.00 6.19
CA GLU A 100 2.72 0.18 5.77
C GLU A 100 3.61 0.68 6.91
N HIS A 101 4.87 0.95 6.61
CA HIS A 101 5.82 1.59 7.51
C HIS A 101 6.12 3.00 7.00
N LEU A 102 5.87 4.01 7.84
CA LEU A 102 6.14 5.42 7.57
C LEU A 102 7.31 5.92 8.43
N SER A 103 8.24 6.63 7.82
CA SER A 103 9.39 7.23 8.52
C SER A 103 9.86 8.50 7.81
N ASN A 104 10.36 9.48 8.58
CA ASN A 104 10.98 10.67 7.99
C ASN A 104 12.44 10.43 7.55
N GLY A 105 12.98 9.22 7.72
CA GLY A 105 14.36 8.88 7.36
C GLY A 105 15.43 9.55 8.21
N GLY A 106 15.07 10.05 9.41
CA GLY A 106 15.96 10.80 10.30
C GLY A 106 16.10 12.29 9.96
N GLN A 107 15.18 12.84 9.17
CA GLN A 107 15.20 14.27 8.80
C GLN A 107 14.86 15.21 9.97
N THR A 108 14.05 14.75 10.92
CA THR A 108 13.64 15.51 12.12
C THR A 108 13.56 14.60 13.35
N ASP A 109 13.66 15.20 14.54
CA ASP A 109 13.50 14.57 15.86
C ASP A 109 12.27 15.21 16.54
N PRO A 110 11.24 14.44 16.96
CA PRO A 110 11.17 12.98 16.99
C PRO A 110 10.82 12.32 15.65
N ASN A 111 11.37 11.12 15.43
CA ASN A 111 10.97 10.17 14.37
C ASN A 111 10.57 8.83 14.99
N PRO A 112 9.40 8.76 15.65
CA PRO A 112 8.94 7.50 16.26
C PRO A 112 8.69 6.42 15.21
N SER A 113 8.51 6.79 13.93
CA SER A 113 7.99 5.95 12.85
C SER A 113 6.56 5.46 13.13
N LEU A 114 5.78 5.25 12.07
CA LEU A 114 4.42 4.74 12.17
C LEU A 114 4.31 3.41 11.44
N ASN A 115 3.67 2.42 12.06
CA ASN A 115 3.37 1.14 11.41
C ASN A 115 1.85 0.98 11.37
N LEU A 116 1.33 0.86 10.16
CA LEU A 116 -0.09 0.70 9.88
C LEU A 116 -0.34 -0.74 9.43
N PHE A 117 -1.41 -1.34 9.93
CA PHE A 117 -1.93 -2.61 9.44
C PHE A 117 -3.44 -2.50 9.33
N GLY A 118 -3.98 -2.85 8.16
CA GLY A 118 -5.40 -2.64 7.93
C GLY A 118 -5.92 -3.24 6.63
N PRO A 119 -7.24 -3.13 6.40
CA PRO A 119 -7.86 -3.54 5.14
C PRO A 119 -7.43 -2.61 4.01
N GLN A 120 -7.28 -3.18 2.82
CA GLN A 120 -7.00 -2.46 1.58
C GLN A 120 -8.18 -2.59 0.61
N LEU A 121 -8.58 -1.46 0.03
CA LEU A 121 -9.45 -1.40 -1.15
C LEU A 121 -8.74 -0.61 -2.23
N GLY A 122 -8.85 -1.04 -3.49
CA GLY A 122 -8.21 -0.30 -4.57
C GLY A 122 -8.76 -0.62 -5.95
N ALA A 123 -8.44 0.23 -6.92
CA ALA A 123 -8.68 -0.01 -8.32
C ALA A 123 -7.35 0.05 -9.08
N THR A 124 -7.18 -0.84 -10.06
CA THR A 124 -6.00 -0.88 -10.91
C THR A 124 -6.43 -0.75 -12.35
N TYR A 125 -5.78 0.16 -13.07
CA TYR A 125 -5.87 0.27 -14.52
C TYR A 125 -4.60 -0.30 -15.15
N SER A 126 -4.74 -1.11 -16.20
CA SER A 126 -3.65 -1.68 -16.99
C SER A 126 -3.73 -1.15 -18.42
N PHE A 127 -2.58 -0.73 -18.96
CA PHE A 127 -2.43 -0.18 -20.31
C PHE A 127 -2.10 -1.28 -21.31
#